data_AF-A0A3N5HFQ4-F1
#
_entry.id   AF-A0A3N5HFQ4-F1
#
_cell.length_a   1.000
_cell.length_b   1.000
_cell.length_c   1.000
_cell.angle_alpha   90.00
_cell.angle_beta   90.00
_cell.angle_gamma   90.00
#
_symmetry.space_group_name_H-M   'P 1'
#
loop_
_entity.id
_entity.type
_entity.pdbx_description
1 polymer ?
#
loop_
_entity_poly.entity_id
_entity_poly.type
_entity_poly.pdbx_seq_one_letter_code
_entity_poly.pdbx_strand_id
1 'polypeptide(L)'
;MPWRTLTAVSTVAFALACGPRSESNGIAPPREIADWCSFQGIRLGAEPGVVAGGTSCDRLASILTEYLRAYESRWEDVAALRDWTVRVVADRPTEGARPGSFFAGETFWDSRVIDLYQGSLSVLPHEVHHVALGPRSADHQGWCPFGDWEAREGILEEHAYLGCPAGRN
;
A
#
# COMPACT_ATOMS: atom_id res chain seq x y z
N MET A 1 -28.00 -42.64 -1.64
CA MET A 1 -27.68 -41.29 -1.13
C MET A 1 -26.24 -41.28 -0.62
N PRO A 2 -25.25 -40.77 -1.36
CA PRO A 2 -23.92 -40.54 -0.83
C PRO A 2 -23.70 -39.05 -0.51
N TRP A 3 -23.35 -38.75 0.73
CA TRP A 3 -22.87 -37.44 1.16
C TRP A 3 -21.53 -37.12 0.48
N ARG A 4 -21.48 -35.96 -0.17
CA ARG A 4 -20.23 -35.37 -0.69
C ARG A 4 -19.64 -34.48 0.39
N THR A 5 -18.53 -34.92 0.96
CA THR A 5 -17.66 -34.08 1.79
C THR A 5 -16.96 -33.09 0.86
N LEU A 6 -17.36 -31.82 0.89
CA LEU A 6 -16.66 -30.75 0.20
C LEU A 6 -15.47 -30.33 1.08
N THR A 7 -14.29 -30.81 0.71
CA THR A 7 -13.01 -30.30 1.20
C THR A 7 -12.91 -28.83 0.79
N ALA A 8 -13.09 -27.92 1.74
CA ALA A 8 -12.84 -26.50 1.53
C ALA A 8 -11.33 -26.30 1.32
N VAL A 9 -10.92 -26.19 0.05
CA VAL A 9 -9.58 -25.73 -0.29
C VAL A 9 -9.54 -24.25 0.07
N SER A 10 -9.02 -23.94 1.25
CA SER A 10 -8.65 -22.57 1.63
C SER A 10 -7.56 -22.12 0.67
N THR A 11 -7.96 -21.37 -0.35
CA THR A 11 -7.05 -20.65 -1.22
C THR A 11 -6.56 -19.45 -0.41
N VAL A 12 -5.40 -19.62 0.23
CA VAL A 12 -4.65 -18.49 0.77
C VAL A 12 -4.28 -17.63 -0.43
N ALA A 13 -4.97 -16.50 -0.58
CA ALA A 13 -4.66 -15.51 -1.60
C ALA A 13 -3.34 -14.86 -1.19
N PHE A 14 -2.23 -15.36 -1.74
CA PHE A 14 -0.97 -14.66 -1.69
C PHE A 14 -1.16 -13.34 -2.44
N ALA A 15 -0.94 -12.21 -1.77
CA ALA A 15 -0.79 -10.90 -2.38
C ALA A 15 0.48 -10.92 -3.26
N LEU A 16 0.36 -11.52 -4.44
CA LEU A 16 1.41 -11.63 -5.43
C LEU A 16 1.42 -10.33 -6.23
N ALA A 17 2.48 -9.54 -6.04
CA ALA A 17 2.78 -8.27 -6.71
C ALA A 17 1.85 -7.10 -6.35
N CYS A 18 2.36 -5.89 -6.55
CA CYS A 18 1.68 -4.59 -6.66
C CYS A 18 0.41 -4.52 -7.54
N GLY A 19 -0.32 -5.60 -7.77
CA GLY A 19 -1.34 -5.67 -8.81
C GLY A 19 -0.75 -5.49 -10.22
N PRO A 20 -1.57 -5.45 -11.27
CA PRO A 20 -1.09 -5.09 -12.60
C PRO A 20 -0.53 -3.66 -12.62
N ARG A 21 0.32 -3.31 -13.61
CA ARG A 21 0.77 -1.92 -13.81
C ARG A 21 -0.47 -1.01 -13.89
N SER A 22 -0.60 -0.08 -12.95
CA SER A 22 -1.70 0.88 -12.97
C SER A 22 -1.64 1.70 -14.26
N GLU A 23 -2.76 1.81 -14.97
CA GLU A 23 -2.93 2.73 -16.10
C GLU A 23 -3.20 4.18 -15.62
N SER A 24 -3.04 4.43 -14.32
CA SER A 24 -3.14 5.74 -13.69
C SER A 24 -2.30 6.78 -14.43
N ASN A 25 -2.93 7.91 -14.76
CA ASN A 25 -2.28 9.09 -15.31
C ASN A 25 -1.54 9.91 -14.24
N GLY A 26 -1.23 9.33 -13.08
CA GLY A 26 -0.61 10.01 -11.95
C GLY A 26 -1.57 10.83 -11.09
N ILE A 27 -2.86 10.90 -11.44
CA ILE A 27 -3.89 11.64 -10.72
C ILE A 27 -4.80 10.65 -9.99
N ALA A 28 -4.93 10.82 -8.68
CA ALA A 28 -5.79 9.97 -7.89
C ALA A 28 -7.27 10.15 -8.26
N PRO A 29 -8.04 9.07 -8.36
CA PRO A 29 -9.47 9.17 -8.61
C PRO A 29 -10.16 9.92 -7.47
N PRO A 30 -11.30 10.58 -7.75
CA PRO A 30 -12.10 11.20 -6.72
C PRO A 30 -12.60 10.13 -5.74
N ARG A 31 -12.47 10.41 -4.44
CA ARG A 31 -12.96 9.58 -3.34
C ARG A 31 -13.78 10.45 -2.40
N GLU A 32 -14.85 9.88 -1.85
CA GLU A 32 -15.57 10.53 -0.76
C GLU A 32 -14.80 10.26 0.53
N ILE A 33 -14.49 11.31 1.30
CA ILE A 33 -13.76 11.17 2.57
C ILE A 33 -14.68 11.64 3.69
N ALA A 34 -14.96 10.73 4.62
CA ALA A 34 -15.88 10.95 5.72
C ALA A 34 -15.19 11.54 6.97
N ASP A 35 -13.91 11.22 7.16
CA ASP A 35 -13.15 11.66 8.33
C ASP A 35 -11.74 12.11 7.96
N TRP A 36 -11.22 13.09 8.70
CA TRP A 36 -9.91 13.69 8.47
C TRP A 36 -9.14 13.84 9.79
N CYS A 37 -7.89 13.41 9.78
CA CYS A 37 -6.97 13.59 10.89
C CYS A 37 -5.54 13.78 10.33
N SER A 38 -4.53 13.65 11.19
CA SER A 38 -3.13 13.77 10.79
C SER A 38 -2.24 12.81 11.55
N PHE A 39 -1.17 12.33 10.90
CA PHE A 39 -0.10 11.58 11.55
C PHE A 39 1.24 12.14 11.08
N GLN A 40 2.18 12.39 12.01
CA GLN A 40 3.48 12.99 11.70
C GLN A 40 3.43 14.29 10.85
N GLY A 41 2.32 15.05 10.93
CA GLY A 41 2.10 16.26 10.12
C GLY A 41 1.58 16.01 8.70
N ILE A 42 1.30 14.76 8.34
CA ILE A 42 0.73 14.34 7.06
C ILE A 42 -0.80 14.31 7.18
N ARG A 43 -1.50 14.80 6.16
CA ARG A 43 -2.97 14.77 6.11
C ARG A 43 -3.45 13.35 5.84
N LEU A 44 -4.35 12.85 6.69
CA LEU A 44 -4.96 11.53 6.57
C LEU A 44 -6.47 11.66 6.40
N GLY A 45 -7.02 11.03 5.35
CA GLY A 45 -8.45 10.88 5.13
C GLY A 45 -8.89 9.43 5.20
N ALA A 46 -10.13 9.17 5.61
CA ALA A 46 -10.74 7.83 5.54
C ALA A 46 -12.08 7.88 4.79
N GLU A 47 -12.32 6.93 3.88
CA GLU A 47 -13.59 6.83 3.17
C GLU A 47 -14.76 6.43 4.08
N PRO A 48 -16.02 6.71 3.69
CA PRO A 48 -17.18 6.12 4.36
C PRO A 48 -17.13 4.60 4.35
N GLY A 49 -17.40 3.96 5.50
CA GLY A 49 -17.50 2.51 5.61
C GLY A 49 -16.17 1.76 5.61
N VAL A 50 -15.08 2.39 5.15
CA VAL A 50 -13.77 2.11 5.74
C VAL A 50 -13.94 2.34 7.23
N VAL A 51 -13.46 1.41 8.03
CA VAL A 51 -13.68 1.42 9.47
C VAL A 51 -15.08 1.00 9.97
N ALA A 52 -15.81 0.19 9.22
CA ALA A 52 -16.95 -0.53 9.80
C ALA A 52 -16.47 -1.42 10.96
N GLY A 53 -16.66 -0.98 12.21
CA GLY A 53 -16.20 -1.69 13.41
C GLY A 53 -15.60 -0.84 14.55
N GLY A 54 -15.43 0.48 14.38
CA GLY A 54 -15.11 1.40 15.49
C GLY A 54 -13.66 1.91 15.59
N THR A 55 -12.84 1.77 14.55
CA THR A 55 -11.46 2.29 14.48
C THR A 55 -11.44 3.79 14.11
N SER A 56 -11.25 4.73 15.03
CA SER A 56 -11.24 6.16 14.65
C SER A 56 -10.13 6.51 13.63
N CYS A 57 -10.25 7.65 12.93
CA CYS A 57 -9.14 8.16 12.12
C CYS A 57 -7.86 8.30 12.97
N ASP A 58 -7.96 8.71 14.24
CA ASP A 58 -6.82 8.75 15.16
C ASP A 58 -6.16 7.38 15.39
N ARG A 59 -6.96 6.30 15.40
CA ARG A 59 -6.40 4.95 15.49
C ARG A 59 -5.67 4.56 14.21
N LEU A 60 -6.20 4.92 13.04
CA LEU A 60 -5.47 4.77 11.77
C LEU A 60 -4.17 5.58 11.80
N ALA A 61 -4.22 6.84 12.24
CA ALA A 61 -3.05 7.71 12.38
C ALA A 61 -1.97 7.09 13.27
N SER A 62 -2.35 6.46 14.39
CA SER A 62 -1.43 5.72 15.26
C SER A 62 -0.78 4.54 14.54
N ILE A 63 -1.56 3.72 13.82
CA ILE A 63 -1.04 2.55 13.08
C ILE A 63 -0.08 3.01 11.97
N LEU A 64 -0.47 4.01 11.19
CA LEU A 64 0.36 4.55 10.11
C LEU A 64 1.62 5.24 10.64
N THR A 65 1.57 5.82 11.85
CA THR A 65 2.77 6.34 12.52
C THR A 65 3.78 5.23 12.83
N GLU A 66 3.32 4.05 13.26
CA GLU A 66 4.20 2.91 13.53
C GLU A 66 4.91 2.43 12.26
N TYR A 67 4.16 2.26 11.16
CA TYR A 67 4.74 1.87 9.88
C TYR A 67 5.70 2.92 9.30
N LEU A 68 5.34 4.20 9.36
CA LEU A 68 6.21 5.27 8.86
C LEU A 68 7.51 5.35 9.68
N ARG A 69 7.45 5.23 11.00
CA ARG A 69 8.66 5.19 11.84
C ARG A 69 9.54 3.97 11.55
N ALA A 70 8.94 2.81 11.29
CA ALA A 70 9.70 1.62 10.91
C ALA A 70 10.48 1.86 9.62
N TYR A 71 9.85 2.46 8.60
CA TYR A 71 10.52 2.90 7.38
C TYR A 71 11.66 3.89 7.66
N GLU A 72 11.35 5.00 8.34
CA GLU A 72 12.30 6.11 8.61
C GLU A 72 13.50 5.66 9.46
N SER A 73 13.33 4.64 10.31
CA SER A 73 14.41 4.08 11.12
C SER A 73 15.50 3.38 10.30
N ARG A 74 15.17 2.92 9.10
CA ARG A 74 16.07 2.15 8.23
C ARG A 74 16.58 2.96 7.04
N TRP A 75 15.72 3.82 6.51
CA TRP A 75 15.94 4.58 5.29
C TRP A 75 16.21 6.04 5.62
N GLU A 76 15.33 6.95 5.21
CA GLU A 76 15.45 8.37 5.50
C GLU A 76 14.08 8.99 5.79
N ASP A 77 14.08 10.16 6.44
CA ASP A 77 12.89 10.98 6.58
C ASP A 77 12.48 11.52 5.20
N VAL A 78 11.26 11.19 4.77
CA VAL A 78 10.71 11.67 3.48
C VAL A 78 9.96 12.97 3.74
N ALA A 79 10.70 14.06 4.00
CA ALA A 79 10.11 15.35 4.36
C ALA A 79 9.05 15.85 3.35
N ALA A 80 9.22 15.50 2.06
CA ALA A 80 8.26 15.82 1.01
C ALA A 80 6.86 15.25 1.26
N LEU A 81 6.74 14.12 1.98
CA LEU A 81 5.48 13.44 2.30
C LEU A 81 4.52 14.34 3.10
N ARG A 82 5.02 15.36 3.80
CA ARG A 82 4.19 16.34 4.53
C ARG A 82 3.30 17.19 3.62
N ASP A 83 3.67 17.31 2.35
CA ASP A 83 2.86 17.97 1.32
C ASP A 83 1.90 17.01 0.59
N TRP A 84 1.81 15.75 1.05
CA TRP A 84 0.97 14.72 0.46
C TRP A 84 -0.27 14.46 1.31
N THR A 85 -1.26 13.82 0.70
CA THR A 85 -2.42 13.27 1.40
C THR A 85 -2.39 11.75 1.34
N VAL A 86 -2.52 11.10 2.49
CA VAL A 86 -2.78 9.66 2.57
C VAL A 86 -4.27 9.45 2.77
N ARG A 87 -4.86 8.52 2.03
CA ARG A 87 -6.28 8.15 2.13
C ARG A 87 -6.37 6.67 2.44
N VAL A 88 -7.13 6.29 3.47
CA VAL A 88 -7.51 4.89 3.67
C VAL A 88 -8.83 4.65 2.96
N VAL A 89 -8.80 3.74 1.99
CA VAL A 89 -9.91 3.46 1.08
C VAL A 89 -10.44 2.04 1.26
N ALA A 90 -11.69 1.82 0.87
CA ALA A 90 -12.32 0.50 1.03
C ALA A 90 -11.65 -0.52 0.13
N ASP A 91 -11.57 -1.78 0.60
CA ASP A 91 -11.09 -2.87 -0.23
C ASP A 91 -12.09 -3.10 -1.37
N ARG A 92 -11.68 -2.74 -2.58
CA ARG A 92 -12.47 -2.96 -3.79
C ARG A 92 -11.54 -3.30 -4.94
N PRO A 93 -12.01 -4.06 -5.94
CA PRO A 93 -11.28 -4.21 -7.18
C PRO A 93 -10.96 -2.83 -7.75
N THR A 94 -9.69 -2.50 -7.85
CA THR A 94 -9.24 -1.26 -8.49
C THR A 94 -9.62 -1.31 -9.96
N GLU A 95 -10.12 -0.19 -10.48
CA GLU A 95 -10.41 -0.07 -11.90
C GLU A 95 -9.12 -0.31 -12.71
N GLY A 96 -9.15 -1.23 -13.67
CA GLY A 96 -7.96 -1.70 -14.39
C GLY A 96 -7.24 -2.92 -13.76
N ALA A 97 -7.61 -3.35 -12.54
CA ALA A 97 -7.11 -4.59 -11.97
C ALA A 97 -7.64 -5.82 -12.74
N ARG A 98 -6.81 -6.86 -12.91
CA ARG A 98 -7.30 -8.14 -13.45
C ARG A 98 -8.22 -8.82 -12.44
N PRO A 99 -9.27 -9.55 -12.87
CA PRO A 99 -10.09 -10.35 -11.97
C PRO A 99 -9.23 -11.28 -11.10
N GLY A 100 -9.36 -11.18 -9.78
CA GLY A 100 -8.54 -11.94 -8.82
C GLY A 100 -7.25 -11.26 -8.38
N SER A 101 -6.99 -10.03 -8.81
CA SER A 101 -5.91 -9.17 -8.32
C SER A 101 -6.49 -7.97 -7.57
N PHE A 102 -5.83 -7.57 -6.49
CA PHE A 102 -6.12 -6.36 -5.73
C PHE A 102 -4.81 -5.60 -5.54
N PHE A 103 -4.89 -4.28 -5.56
CA PHE A 103 -3.78 -3.43 -5.13
C PHE A 103 -3.81 -3.32 -3.60
N ALA A 104 -2.64 -3.30 -2.99
CA ALA A 104 -2.50 -3.16 -1.55
C ALA A 104 -2.30 -1.68 -1.15
N GLY A 105 -1.74 -0.88 -2.06
CA GLY A 105 -1.68 0.58 -2.03
C GLY A 105 -1.48 1.14 -3.45
N GLU A 106 -1.58 2.46 -3.60
CA GLU A 106 -1.26 3.15 -4.86
C GLU A 106 -0.78 4.60 -4.63
N THR A 107 0.33 4.97 -5.25
CA THR A 107 0.94 6.32 -5.19
C THR A 107 0.66 7.12 -6.47
N PHE A 108 0.01 8.29 -6.31
CA PHE A 108 -0.39 9.19 -7.39
C PHE A 108 0.40 10.50 -7.36
N TRP A 109 1.48 10.55 -8.13
CA TRP A 109 2.46 11.64 -8.14
C TRP A 109 1.92 13.03 -8.46
N ASP A 110 1.11 13.16 -9.51
CA ASP A 110 0.64 14.47 -9.98
C ASP A 110 -0.34 15.11 -8.99
N SER A 111 -1.15 14.28 -8.32
CA SER A 111 -2.07 14.72 -7.27
C SER A 111 -1.48 14.73 -5.85
N ARG A 112 -0.26 14.19 -5.65
CA ARG A 112 0.38 13.99 -4.34
C ARG A 112 -0.51 13.24 -3.34
N VAL A 113 -1.04 12.10 -3.80
CA VAL A 113 -1.94 11.26 -3.00
C VAL A 113 -1.39 9.84 -2.91
N ILE A 114 -1.54 9.22 -1.75
CA ILE A 114 -1.40 7.77 -1.56
C ILE A 114 -2.77 7.21 -1.16
N ASP A 115 -3.26 6.22 -1.89
CA ASP A 115 -4.40 5.40 -1.45
C ASP A 115 -3.85 4.13 -0.79
N LEU A 116 -4.23 3.89 0.46
CA LEU A 116 -4.00 2.63 1.16
C LEU A 116 -5.32 1.89 1.27
N TYR A 117 -5.36 0.63 0.84
CA TYR A 117 -6.55 -0.20 1.03
C TYR A 117 -6.60 -0.65 2.49
N GLN A 118 -7.78 -0.55 3.12
CA GLN A 118 -7.94 -0.77 4.56
C GLN A 118 -7.43 -2.14 5.05
N GLY A 119 -7.47 -3.18 4.20
CA GLY A 119 -6.95 -4.51 4.51
C GLY A 119 -5.43 -4.62 4.49
N SER A 120 -4.75 -3.57 4.03
CA SER A 120 -3.31 -3.57 3.71
C SER A 120 -2.57 -2.33 4.24
N LEU A 121 -2.96 -1.80 5.41
CA LEU A 121 -2.30 -0.62 6.00
C LEU A 121 -0.77 -0.79 6.18
N SER A 122 -0.29 -2.03 6.29
CA SER A 122 1.12 -2.39 6.37
C SER A 122 1.93 -2.03 5.12
N VAL A 123 1.27 -1.69 4.02
CA VAL A 123 1.92 -1.30 2.75
C VAL A 123 2.30 0.18 2.71
N LEU A 124 1.99 0.98 3.75
CA LEU A 124 2.46 2.37 3.81
C LEU A 124 3.97 2.54 3.51
N PRO A 125 4.90 1.75 4.08
CA PRO A 125 6.33 1.87 3.78
C PRO A 125 6.66 1.73 2.30
N HIS A 126 5.94 0.87 1.58
CA HIS A 126 6.07 0.68 0.13
C HIS A 126 5.72 1.97 -0.62
N GLU A 127 4.54 2.52 -0.35
CA GLU A 127 4.07 3.74 -1.01
C GLU A 127 4.94 4.96 -0.65
N VAL A 128 5.44 5.01 0.58
CA VAL A 128 6.41 6.04 0.99
C VAL A 128 7.73 5.88 0.24
N HIS A 129 8.16 4.65 -0.05
CA HIS A 129 9.35 4.42 -0.86
C HIS A 129 9.17 4.87 -2.31
N HIS A 130 7.96 4.70 -2.88
CA HIS A 130 7.62 5.34 -4.15
C HIS A 130 7.92 6.84 -4.08
N VAL A 131 7.37 7.55 -3.07
CA VAL A 131 7.59 8.99 -2.86
C VAL A 131 9.07 9.34 -2.70
N ALA A 132 9.85 8.56 -1.97
CA ALA A 132 11.29 8.82 -1.79
C ALA A 132 12.07 8.74 -3.12
N LEU A 133 11.76 7.75 -3.96
CA LEU A 133 12.45 7.50 -5.22
C LEU A 133 12.02 8.42 -6.38
N GLY A 134 10.91 9.14 -6.23
CA GLY A 134 10.41 10.01 -7.29
C GLY A 134 9.48 9.30 -8.30
N PRO A 135 8.95 10.03 -9.30
CA PRO A 135 8.01 9.51 -10.30
C PRO A 135 8.52 8.31 -11.12
N ARG A 136 9.84 8.11 -11.17
CA ARG A 136 10.46 6.99 -11.89
C ARG A 136 10.45 5.68 -11.10
N SER A 137 9.99 5.70 -9.85
CA SER A 137 9.86 4.51 -9.00
C SER A 137 8.93 3.45 -9.61
N ALA A 138 7.97 3.84 -10.45
CA ALA A 138 7.09 2.93 -11.19
C ALA A 138 7.83 2.01 -12.20
N ASP A 139 9.06 2.35 -12.58
CA ASP A 139 9.93 1.49 -13.39
C ASP A 139 10.87 0.63 -12.54
N HIS A 140 10.61 0.54 -11.24
CA HIS A 140 11.34 -0.28 -10.26
C HIS A 140 12.85 0.03 -10.15
N GLN A 141 13.27 1.21 -10.62
CA GLN A 141 14.66 1.67 -10.48
C GLN A 141 14.95 2.07 -9.03
N GLY A 142 16.02 1.52 -8.45
CA GLY A 142 16.44 1.82 -7.07
C GLY A 142 15.80 0.96 -5.98
N TRP A 143 14.91 0.03 -6.35
CA TRP A 143 14.11 -0.74 -5.40
C TRP A 143 14.84 -1.90 -4.73
N CYS A 144 15.91 -2.44 -5.31
CA CYS A 144 16.46 -3.73 -4.84
C CYS A 144 16.86 -3.76 -3.35
N PRO A 145 17.58 -2.77 -2.81
CA PRO A 145 17.86 -2.75 -1.37
C PRO A 145 16.59 -2.65 -0.51
N PHE A 146 15.56 -1.98 -1.02
CA PHE A 146 14.28 -1.81 -0.34
C PHE A 146 13.44 -3.08 -0.37
N GLY A 147 13.30 -3.72 -1.54
CA GLY A 147 12.58 -4.98 -1.69
C GLY A 147 13.09 -6.06 -0.73
N ASP A 148 14.41 -6.14 -0.52
CA ASP A 148 15.04 -7.06 0.44
C ASP A 148 14.53 -6.85 1.87
N TRP A 149 14.39 -5.59 2.26
CA TRP A 149 13.85 -5.22 3.57
C TRP A 149 12.35 -5.46 3.64
N GLU A 150 11.62 -5.01 2.63
CA GLU A 150 10.17 -5.12 2.53
C GLU A 150 9.68 -6.57 2.68
N ALA A 151 10.33 -7.52 2.00
CA ALA A 151 9.98 -8.93 2.08
C ALA A 151 10.32 -9.53 3.46
N ARG A 152 11.41 -9.10 4.11
CA ARG A 152 11.77 -9.55 5.47
C ARG A 152 10.79 -9.05 6.53
N GLU A 153 10.28 -7.83 6.38
CA GLU A 153 9.25 -7.27 7.25
C GLU A 153 7.84 -7.82 6.95
N GLY A 154 7.70 -8.67 5.92
CA GLY A 154 6.42 -9.27 5.54
C GLY A 154 5.42 -8.27 4.96
N ILE A 155 5.90 -7.17 4.36
CA ILE A 155 5.06 -6.13 3.78
C ILE A 155 4.57 -6.57 2.39
N LEU A 156 5.48 -6.78 1.45
CA LEU A 156 5.23 -7.34 0.12
C LEU A 156 6.44 -8.18 -0.33
N GLU A 157 6.19 -9.19 -1.16
CA GLU A 157 7.24 -9.98 -1.82
C GLU A 157 7.28 -9.58 -3.30
N GLU A 158 8.22 -8.71 -3.65
CA GLU A 158 8.36 -8.20 -5.01
C GLU A 158 9.68 -8.59 -5.70
N HIS A 159 10.57 -9.34 -5.04
CA HIS A 159 11.92 -9.61 -5.58
C HIS A 159 11.87 -10.25 -6.96
N ALA A 160 10.91 -11.16 -7.16
CA ALA A 160 10.73 -11.83 -8.43
C ALA A 160 10.39 -10.85 -9.58
N TYR A 161 9.74 -9.73 -9.26
CA TYR A 161 9.31 -8.69 -10.22
C TYR A 161 10.34 -7.59 -10.41
N LEU A 162 11.08 -7.22 -9.36
CA LEU A 162 12.08 -6.16 -9.39
C LEU A 162 13.32 -6.53 -10.22
N GLY A 163 13.48 -7.80 -10.62
CA GLY A 163 14.63 -8.27 -11.41
C GLY A 163 15.96 -8.11 -10.67
N CYS A 164 15.89 -8.00 -9.34
CA CYS A 164 17.05 -7.81 -8.50
C CYS A 164 17.99 -9.01 -8.61
N PRO A 165 19.31 -8.79 -8.72
CA PRO A 165 20.25 -9.90 -8.60
C PRO A 165 19.98 -10.58 -7.27
N ALA A 166 19.79 -11.90 -7.25
CA ALA A 166 19.68 -12.63 -6.00
C ALA A 166 20.87 -12.25 -5.13
N GLY A 167 20.60 -11.60 -3.99
CA GLY A 167 21.63 -11.16 -3.07
C GLY A 167 22.53 -12.35 -2.72
N ARG A 168 23.83 -12.23 -3.02
CA ARG A 168 24.82 -13.11 -2.40
C ARG A 168 24.81 -12.77 -0.91
N ASN A 169 24.28 -13.69 -0.11
CA ASN A 169 24.53 -13.72 1.33
C ASN A 169 26.03 -13.64 1.63
#